data_AF-A0A955EZ51-F1
#
_entry.id   AF-A0A955EZ51-F1
#
_cell.length_a   1.000
_cell.length_b   1.000
_cell.length_c   1.000
_cell.angle_alpha   90.00
_cell.angle_beta   90.00
_cell.angle_gamma   90.00
#
_symmetry.space_group_name_H-M   'P 1'
#
loop_
_entity.id
_entity.type
_entity.pdbx_description
1 polymer ?
#
loop_
_entity_poly.entity_id
_entity_poly.type
_entity_poly.pdbx_seq_one_letter_code
_entity_poly.pdbx_strand_id
1 'polypeptide(L)'
;MPTRSHALRVFALFVLVLTGRLVAQDDRRTLRVFIFAGQSNMVGSDSKVKDIERFPPFSGLDQPQTKVLFNYCLGREDKRESKGWEPLAPVNGIVGPELSFAKRVTDHIKVPIAIIKCAAGGTHLGGDWNPDEPQGFKMYPLALQRIRDALADLDRRKVRYRLEGFLWHQGENDMFEDDFRANYGRNLKRFLDCWRRDLAAPELRFYIGELCTKTVWGMDNRSRMHAISLGQKEVCDADPFAQYIPTSHVAVEIGNDTGLHYHYGTLGQLEHGFNYADAYLGTIGKLPGVERPLKKWPYAGGARVQLFVLAGHRNMEGERAFVGDLKTIRRAARLARDDHRIAFRYDLGGVLASKAWEPLGPAGFYETFGPELSFGSRLATKLRSPVAIAKFTHSGSQIIDWTPEGSEAENRSLHQRFVAFVSDAVRDLEAKGHEVDLEGVFYHLSENDMAYLPYRR
;
A
#
# COMPACT_ATOMS: atom_id res chain seq x y z
N MET A 1 -6.79 80.16 21.54
CA MET A 1 -5.33 80.03 21.31
C MET A 1 -4.66 79.64 22.63
N PRO A 2 -3.59 78.83 22.67
CA PRO A 2 -3.30 77.55 21.99
C PRO A 2 -3.03 76.44 23.07
N THR A 3 -3.10 75.14 22.81
CA THR A 3 -1.97 74.30 22.33
C THR A 3 -2.25 72.80 22.55
N ARG A 4 -1.59 71.97 21.71
CA ARG A 4 -1.25 70.52 21.83
C ARG A 4 -2.32 69.53 21.34
N SER A 5 -2.22 69.03 20.10
CA SER A 5 -1.27 68.03 19.57
C SER A 5 -1.59 66.59 20.01
N HIS A 6 -2.31 65.86 19.15
CA HIS A 6 -2.38 64.40 19.16
C HIS A 6 -2.06 63.88 17.76
N ALA A 7 -0.77 63.67 17.48
CA ALA A 7 -0.32 62.78 16.43
C ALA A 7 -0.21 61.38 17.03
N LEU A 8 -1.20 60.52 16.75
CA LEU A 8 -1.13 59.11 17.10
C LEU A 8 -0.30 58.38 16.02
N ARG A 9 0.78 57.75 16.46
CA ARG A 9 1.71 56.97 15.64
C ARG A 9 1.04 55.67 15.16
N VAL A 10 1.02 55.46 13.85
CA VAL A 10 0.84 54.12 13.24
C VAL A 10 2.19 53.41 13.31
N PHE A 11 2.35 52.45 14.22
CA PHE A 11 3.50 51.55 14.22
C PHE A 11 3.12 50.23 14.87
N ALA A 12 2.76 49.22 14.07
CA ALA A 12 2.96 47.80 14.35
C ALA A 12 2.28 46.93 13.28
N LEU A 13 2.99 46.61 12.20
CA LEU A 13 2.66 45.41 11.41
C LEU A 13 3.88 44.93 10.62
N PHE A 14 4.95 44.47 11.29
CA PHE A 14 6.11 43.90 10.57
C PHE A 14 6.89 42.81 11.34
N VAL A 15 6.23 42.02 12.18
CA VAL A 15 6.91 40.90 12.90
C VAL A 15 6.41 39.50 12.51
N LEU A 16 5.31 39.34 11.78
CA LEU A 16 4.74 38.01 11.54
C LEU A 16 5.24 37.26 10.27
N VAL A 17 6.15 37.82 9.48
CA VAL A 17 6.61 37.20 8.21
C VAL A 17 7.98 36.51 8.35
N LEU A 18 8.74 36.78 9.42
CA LEU A 18 10.09 36.24 9.61
C LEU A 18 10.13 34.85 10.28
N THR A 19 9.14 34.49 11.09
CA THR A 19 9.08 33.18 11.77
C THR A 19 8.76 32.02 10.81
N GLY A 20 7.89 32.24 9.82
CA GLY A 20 7.53 31.21 8.83
C GLY A 20 8.68 30.78 7.91
N ARG A 21 9.64 31.67 7.63
CA ARG A 21 10.82 31.33 6.81
C ARG A 21 11.88 30.54 7.59
N LEU A 22 12.05 30.78 8.88
CA LEU A 22 13.00 30.07 9.73
C LEU A 22 12.57 28.61 9.99
N VAL A 23 11.28 28.37 10.27
CA VAL A 23 10.74 27.00 10.47
C VAL A 23 10.82 26.18 9.18
N ALA A 24 10.50 26.77 8.02
CA ALA A 24 10.57 26.08 6.74
C ALA A 24 12.00 25.78 6.25
N GLN A 25 12.99 26.56 6.70
CA GLN A 25 14.40 26.33 6.39
C GLN A 25 15.00 25.21 7.28
N ASP A 26 14.45 25.04 8.48
CA ASP A 26 14.91 24.06 9.48
C ASP A 26 14.51 22.61 9.15
N ASP A 27 13.33 22.42 8.54
CA ASP A 27 12.84 21.11 8.12
C ASP A 27 13.72 20.47 7.03
N ARG A 28 14.41 21.27 6.21
CA ARG A 28 15.24 20.78 5.10
C ARG A 28 16.52 20.04 5.53
N ARG A 29 16.93 20.18 6.80
CA ARG A 29 18.16 19.58 7.34
C ARG A 29 17.91 18.58 8.45
N THR A 30 16.65 18.33 8.81
CA THR A 30 16.29 17.38 9.86
C THR A 30 16.12 16.00 9.24
N LEU A 31 16.89 15.03 9.74
CA LEU A 31 16.80 13.64 9.34
C LEU A 31 15.45 13.06 9.77
N ARG A 32 14.68 12.52 8.81
CA ARG A 32 13.42 11.82 9.12
C ARG A 32 13.71 10.35 9.38
N VAL A 33 13.48 9.91 10.61
CA VAL A 33 13.76 8.54 11.06
C VAL A 33 12.46 7.73 11.03
N PHE A 34 12.48 6.61 10.32
CA PHE A 34 11.39 5.65 10.27
C PHE A 34 11.77 4.38 11.00
N ILE A 35 10.82 3.81 11.72
CA ILE A 35 10.97 2.53 12.41
C ILE A 35 10.20 1.47 11.64
N PHE A 36 10.80 0.34 11.36
CA PHE A 36 10.19 -0.81 10.70
C PHE A 36 10.22 -1.97 11.68
N ALA A 37 9.05 -2.52 12.02
CA ALA A 37 8.97 -3.66 12.92
C ALA A 37 7.85 -4.63 12.59
N GLY A 38 8.02 -5.88 13.00
CA GLY A 38 7.05 -6.94 12.76
C GLY A 38 7.70 -8.30 12.55
N GLN A 39 7.01 -9.15 11.78
CA GLN A 39 7.40 -10.56 11.60
C GLN A 39 8.12 -10.85 10.27
N SER A 40 8.02 -12.07 9.76
CA SER A 40 8.74 -12.56 8.57
C SER A 40 8.48 -11.75 7.30
N ASN A 41 7.25 -11.29 7.10
CA ASN A 41 6.93 -10.39 5.98
C ASN A 41 7.58 -9.00 6.17
N MET A 42 7.75 -8.50 7.39
CA MET A 42 8.58 -7.30 7.63
C MET A 42 10.07 -7.58 7.43
N VAL A 43 10.56 -8.77 7.83
CA VAL A 43 11.95 -9.20 7.56
C VAL A 43 12.25 -9.18 6.07
N GLY A 44 11.31 -9.68 5.25
CA GLY A 44 11.52 -9.92 3.82
C GLY A 44 11.63 -11.40 3.45
N SER A 45 11.13 -12.31 4.30
CA SER A 45 11.28 -13.76 4.11
C SER A 45 10.78 -14.24 2.74
N ASP A 46 11.48 -15.24 2.20
CA ASP A 46 11.23 -15.91 0.90
C ASP A 46 11.27 -15.04 -0.36
N SER A 47 11.65 -13.78 -0.21
CA SER A 47 12.09 -12.96 -1.33
C SER A 47 13.55 -13.26 -1.71
N LYS A 48 13.92 -12.87 -2.92
CA LYS A 48 15.24 -13.10 -3.51
C LYS A 48 15.65 -11.86 -4.28
N VAL A 49 16.76 -11.24 -3.90
CA VAL A 49 17.29 -10.02 -4.55
C VAL A 49 17.44 -10.21 -6.07
N LYS A 50 17.86 -11.39 -6.52
CA LYS A 50 18.01 -11.73 -7.95
C LYS A 50 16.73 -11.60 -8.77
N ASP A 51 15.56 -11.64 -8.13
CA ASP A 51 14.28 -11.52 -8.83
C ASP A 51 13.87 -10.05 -9.08
N ILE A 52 14.54 -9.06 -8.47
CA ILE A 52 14.21 -7.63 -8.62
C ILE A 52 14.19 -7.22 -10.10
N GLU A 53 15.16 -7.67 -10.89
CA GLU A 53 15.28 -7.34 -12.32
C GLU A 53 14.10 -7.85 -13.17
N ARG A 54 13.28 -8.75 -12.64
CA ARG A 54 12.05 -9.22 -13.30
C ARG A 54 10.90 -8.22 -13.19
N PHE A 55 11.06 -7.18 -12.38
CA PHE A 55 10.03 -6.19 -12.06
C PHE A 55 10.54 -4.79 -12.42
N PRO A 56 10.35 -4.35 -13.68
CA PRO A 56 10.93 -3.11 -14.20
C PRO A 56 10.72 -1.85 -13.34
N PRO A 57 9.55 -1.61 -12.71
CA PRO A 57 9.35 -0.45 -11.84
C PRO A 57 10.28 -0.40 -10.61
N PHE A 58 10.89 -1.52 -10.25
CA PHE A 58 11.70 -1.70 -9.06
C PHE A 58 13.17 -2.05 -9.35
N SER A 59 13.58 -2.08 -10.62
CA SER A 59 14.95 -2.38 -11.01
C SER A 59 15.97 -1.44 -10.35
N GLY A 60 17.15 -1.99 -10.03
CA GLY A 60 18.22 -1.27 -9.32
C GLY A 60 18.06 -1.21 -7.80
N LEU A 61 16.97 -1.72 -7.22
CA LEU A 61 16.82 -1.83 -5.75
C LEU A 61 17.64 -2.96 -5.11
N ASP A 62 18.32 -3.76 -5.93
CA ASP A 62 19.38 -4.67 -5.53
C ASP A 62 20.67 -3.92 -5.14
N GLN A 63 20.82 -2.66 -5.57
CA GLN A 63 21.99 -1.84 -5.31
C GLN A 63 21.85 -1.00 -4.02
N PRO A 64 22.97 -0.68 -3.33
CA PRO A 64 22.92 0.18 -2.14
C PRO A 64 22.37 1.59 -2.41
N GLN A 65 21.40 2.01 -1.62
CA GLN A 65 20.87 3.37 -1.58
C GLN A 65 21.70 4.23 -0.62
N THR A 66 22.86 4.72 -1.09
CA THR A 66 23.89 5.41 -0.28
C THR A 66 23.45 6.69 0.44
N LYS A 67 22.30 7.25 0.08
CA LYS A 67 21.73 8.46 0.72
C LYS A 67 20.75 8.14 1.84
N VAL A 68 20.51 6.86 2.13
CA VAL A 68 19.58 6.40 3.15
C VAL A 68 20.38 5.67 4.23
N LEU A 69 20.28 6.15 5.47
CA LEU A 69 20.92 5.48 6.60
C LEU A 69 20.05 4.31 7.06
N PHE A 70 20.68 3.18 7.34
CA PHE A 70 20.00 1.97 7.75
C PHE A 70 20.67 1.37 8.98
N ASN A 71 19.86 0.99 9.95
CA ASN A 71 20.28 0.27 11.13
C ASN A 71 19.27 -0.87 11.36
N TYR A 72 19.74 -2.10 11.57
CA TYR A 72 18.82 -3.23 11.69
C TYR A 72 19.25 -4.30 12.69
N CYS A 73 18.25 -5.05 13.14
CA CYS A 73 18.36 -6.30 13.86
C CYS A 73 17.28 -7.27 13.34
N LEU A 74 17.69 -8.29 12.59
CA LEU A 74 16.79 -9.22 11.92
C LEU A 74 17.03 -10.65 12.40
N GLY A 75 15.94 -11.38 12.67
CA GLY A 75 15.99 -12.79 13.07
C GLY A 75 15.70 -13.03 14.55
N ARG A 76 15.56 -14.32 14.89
CA ARG A 76 15.20 -14.81 16.22
C ARG A 76 16.45 -15.10 17.05
N GLU A 77 16.94 -16.34 17.02
CA GLU A 77 18.16 -16.77 17.73
C GLU A 77 19.41 -16.27 17.00
N ASP A 78 19.52 -16.58 15.71
CA ASP A 78 20.60 -16.12 14.83
C ASP A 78 20.29 -14.73 14.27
N LYS A 79 20.64 -13.71 15.05
CA LYS A 79 20.40 -12.30 14.69
C LYS A 79 21.45 -11.81 13.71
N ARG A 80 20.97 -11.18 12.64
CA ARG A 80 21.80 -10.37 11.74
C ARG A 80 21.60 -8.91 12.08
N GLU A 81 22.68 -8.23 12.39
CA GLU A 81 22.63 -6.89 12.93
C GLU A 81 23.67 -6.01 12.26
N SER A 82 23.28 -4.78 11.93
CA SER A 82 24.26 -3.77 11.51
C SER A 82 25.10 -3.32 12.69
N LYS A 83 26.36 -2.94 12.43
CA LYS A 83 27.27 -2.35 13.43
C LYS A 83 27.13 -0.82 13.47
N GLY A 84 25.90 -0.35 13.59
CA GLY A 84 25.53 1.07 13.52
C GLY A 84 24.80 1.44 12.23
N TRP A 85 24.96 2.69 11.79
CA TRP A 85 24.36 3.21 10.56
C TRP A 85 25.22 2.87 9.33
N GLU A 86 24.62 2.18 8.36
CA GLU A 86 25.19 1.86 7.05
C GLU A 86 24.26 2.29 5.90
N PRO A 87 24.74 2.39 4.64
CA PRO A 87 23.85 2.54 3.49
C PRO A 87 22.75 1.48 3.45
N LEU A 88 21.52 1.89 3.17
CA LEU A 88 20.44 0.93 2.94
C LEU A 88 20.76 0.02 1.75
N ALA A 89 20.75 -1.28 1.98
CA ALA A 89 20.96 -2.31 0.96
C ALA A 89 20.21 -3.59 1.35
N PRO A 90 19.97 -4.52 0.41
CA PRO A 90 19.44 -5.83 0.76
C PRO A 90 20.31 -6.55 1.80
N VAL A 91 19.69 -7.19 2.77
CA VAL A 91 20.38 -7.95 3.82
C VAL A 91 20.23 -9.44 3.52
N ASN A 92 21.34 -10.19 3.54
CA ASN A 92 21.32 -11.65 3.33
C ASN A 92 20.56 -12.12 2.06
N GLY A 93 20.67 -11.38 0.96
CA GLY A 93 20.06 -11.75 -0.32
C GLY A 93 18.53 -11.73 -0.33
N ILE A 94 17.88 -11.18 0.70
CA ILE A 94 16.43 -10.98 0.77
C ILE A 94 16.07 -9.49 0.62
N VAL A 95 14.82 -9.26 0.24
CA VAL A 95 14.17 -7.98 -0.03
C VAL A 95 13.09 -7.74 1.02
N GLY A 96 13.17 -6.64 1.74
CA GLY A 96 12.11 -6.16 2.61
C GLY A 96 11.46 -4.88 2.07
N PRO A 97 10.36 -4.43 2.70
CA PRO A 97 9.60 -3.26 2.25
C PRO A 97 10.41 -1.95 2.37
N GLU A 98 11.48 -1.91 3.16
CA GLU A 98 12.32 -0.74 3.35
C GLU A 98 12.95 -0.23 2.04
N LEU A 99 13.24 -1.13 1.08
CA LEU A 99 13.98 -0.78 -0.13
C LEU A 99 13.15 0.11 -1.05
N SER A 100 11.96 -0.35 -1.43
CA SER A 100 11.04 0.41 -2.27
C SER A 100 10.43 1.58 -1.51
N PHE A 101 10.20 1.46 -0.20
CA PHE A 101 9.76 2.57 0.63
C PHE A 101 10.75 3.74 0.53
N ALA A 102 12.03 3.47 0.81
CA ALA A 102 13.06 4.50 0.84
C ALA A 102 13.23 5.16 -0.53
N LYS A 103 13.25 4.37 -1.60
CA LYS A 103 13.33 4.88 -2.97
C LYS A 103 12.16 5.79 -3.29
N ARG A 104 10.93 5.31 -3.06
CA ARG A 104 9.70 6.05 -3.36
C ARG A 104 9.61 7.36 -2.58
N VAL A 105 9.96 7.35 -1.29
CA VAL A 105 9.98 8.55 -0.45
C VAL A 105 11.04 9.55 -0.92
N THR A 106 12.28 9.09 -1.14
CA THR A 106 13.40 9.97 -1.54
C THR A 106 13.27 10.54 -2.95
N ASP A 107 12.48 9.92 -3.82
CA ASP A 107 12.09 10.52 -5.11
C ASP A 107 11.18 11.76 -4.93
N HIS A 108 10.45 11.86 -3.81
CA HIS A 108 9.39 12.86 -3.60
C HIS A 108 9.72 13.90 -2.52
N ILE A 109 10.72 13.65 -1.68
CA ILE A 109 11.17 14.59 -0.66
C ILE A 109 12.67 14.88 -0.79
N LYS A 110 13.07 16.11 -0.44
CA LYS A 110 14.47 16.57 -0.55
C LYS A 110 15.27 16.39 0.74
N VAL A 111 14.66 15.84 1.78
CA VAL A 111 15.26 15.69 3.11
C VAL A 111 15.83 14.29 3.26
N PRO A 112 16.95 14.12 4.00
CA PRO A 112 17.51 12.82 4.24
C PRO A 112 16.57 11.98 5.12
N ILE A 113 16.61 10.66 4.91
CA ILE A 113 15.86 9.70 5.71
C ILE A 113 16.79 8.65 6.31
N ALA A 114 16.36 8.10 7.44
CA ALA A 114 16.99 6.96 8.09
C ALA A 114 15.94 5.91 8.44
N ILE A 115 16.31 4.64 8.42
CA ILE A 115 15.45 3.50 8.75
C ILE A 115 16.10 2.69 9.87
N ILE A 116 15.34 2.44 10.92
CA ILE A 116 15.69 1.49 11.99
C ILE A 116 14.75 0.30 11.85
N LYS A 117 15.27 -0.90 11.56
CA LYS A 117 14.45 -2.10 11.32
C LYS A 117 14.71 -3.19 12.36
N CYS A 118 13.67 -3.64 13.05
CA CYS A 118 13.72 -4.76 13.98
C CYS A 118 12.61 -5.74 13.65
N ALA A 119 12.93 -6.92 13.15
CA ALA A 119 11.89 -7.86 12.73
C ALA A 119 12.36 -9.32 12.87
N ALA A 120 11.43 -10.21 13.21
CA ALA A 120 11.72 -11.63 13.39
C ALA A 120 10.49 -12.49 13.04
N GLY A 121 10.69 -13.49 12.17
CA GLY A 121 9.62 -14.41 11.79
C GLY A 121 9.05 -15.20 12.98
N GLY A 122 7.78 -15.59 12.89
CA GLY A 122 7.13 -16.44 13.90
C GLY A 122 6.87 -15.76 15.25
N THR A 123 6.81 -14.43 15.28
CA THR A 123 6.61 -13.66 16.53
C THR A 123 5.17 -13.17 16.66
N HIS A 124 4.70 -13.05 17.89
CA HIS A 124 3.31 -12.67 18.22
C HIS A 124 3.25 -11.26 18.81
N LEU A 125 2.16 -10.53 18.54
CA LEU A 125 1.86 -9.26 19.21
C LEU A 125 1.52 -9.49 20.68
N GLY A 126 0.68 -10.49 20.96
CA GLY A 126 0.30 -10.84 22.34
C GLY A 126 1.44 -11.39 23.20
N GLY A 127 2.53 -11.87 22.57
CA GLY A 127 3.68 -12.50 23.25
C GLY A 127 4.99 -11.73 23.06
N ASP A 128 5.72 -11.99 21.99
CA ASP A 128 7.07 -11.46 21.75
C ASP A 128 7.15 -9.93 21.75
N TRP A 129 6.13 -9.29 21.17
CA TRP A 129 6.02 -7.83 21.04
C TRP A 129 5.16 -7.19 22.13
N ASN A 130 4.73 -7.95 23.13
CA ASN A 130 3.96 -7.44 24.25
C ASN A 130 4.82 -6.45 25.06
N PRO A 131 4.40 -5.17 25.21
CA PRO A 131 5.18 -4.16 25.90
C PRO A 131 5.19 -4.33 27.43
N ASP A 132 4.19 -4.99 28.00
CA ASP A 132 4.01 -5.12 29.44
C ASP A 132 4.67 -6.43 29.95
N GLU A 133 4.43 -7.54 29.26
CA GLU A 133 4.94 -8.86 29.62
C GLU A 133 5.56 -9.58 28.39
N PRO A 134 6.73 -9.14 27.91
CA PRO A 134 7.35 -9.70 26.70
C PRO A 134 7.75 -11.17 26.90
N GLN A 135 7.24 -12.04 26.03
CA GLN A 135 7.52 -13.48 26.02
C GLN A 135 8.47 -13.85 24.87
N GLY A 136 8.76 -15.15 24.72
CA GLY A 136 9.52 -15.67 23.58
C GLY A 136 10.86 -14.96 23.38
N PHE A 137 11.05 -14.37 22.19
CA PHE A 137 12.28 -13.65 21.81
C PHE A 137 12.38 -12.24 22.39
N LYS A 138 11.35 -11.77 23.11
CA LYS A 138 11.29 -10.45 23.75
C LYS A 138 11.60 -9.32 22.75
N MET A 139 10.87 -9.32 21.64
CA MET A 139 11.10 -8.41 20.53
C MET A 139 10.83 -6.94 20.87
N TYR A 140 9.83 -6.64 21.71
CA TYR A 140 9.55 -5.25 22.11
C TYR A 140 10.75 -4.58 22.82
N PRO A 141 11.27 -5.10 23.94
CA PRO A 141 12.40 -4.47 24.62
C PRO A 141 13.67 -4.48 23.77
N LEU A 142 13.88 -5.50 22.93
CA LEU A 142 15.01 -5.57 22.01
C LEU A 142 14.94 -4.45 20.95
N ALA A 143 13.78 -4.26 20.32
CA ALA A 143 13.58 -3.19 19.35
C ALA A 143 13.72 -1.80 19.99
N LEU A 144 13.17 -1.62 21.20
CA LEU A 144 13.26 -0.36 21.94
C LEU A 144 14.71 0.01 22.26
N GLN A 145 15.51 -0.96 22.72
CA GLN A 145 16.94 -0.76 22.97
C GLN A 145 17.67 -0.38 21.69
N ARG A 146 17.44 -1.13 20.60
CA ARG A 146 18.05 -0.84 19.29
C ARG A 146 17.73 0.57 18.80
N ILE A 147 16.47 1.00 18.92
CA ILE A 147 16.05 2.34 18.52
C ILE A 147 16.77 3.38 19.37
N ARG A 148 16.76 3.24 20.71
CA ARG A 148 17.45 4.18 21.61
C ARG A 148 18.94 4.28 21.31
N ASP A 149 19.61 3.17 21.05
CA ASP A 149 21.04 3.17 20.72
C ASP A 149 21.33 3.87 19.39
N ALA A 150 20.50 3.62 18.37
CA ALA A 150 20.62 4.25 17.06
C ALA A 150 20.37 5.76 17.13
N LEU A 151 19.37 6.20 17.90
CA LEU A 151 19.06 7.61 18.14
C LEU A 151 20.17 8.30 18.95
N ALA A 152 20.66 7.67 20.02
CA ALA A 152 21.78 8.17 20.80
C ALA A 152 23.06 8.31 19.96
N ASP A 153 23.26 7.45 18.96
CA ASP A 153 24.35 7.61 18.00
C ASP A 153 24.20 8.84 17.12
N LEU A 154 22.98 9.16 16.66
CA LEU A 154 22.70 10.41 15.94
C LEU A 154 22.96 11.63 16.83
N ASP A 155 22.56 11.58 18.10
CA ASP A 155 22.83 12.65 19.08
C ASP A 155 24.32 12.89 19.30
N ARG A 156 25.11 11.81 19.48
CA ARG A 156 26.58 11.90 19.57
C ARG A 156 27.20 12.52 18.33
N ARG A 157 26.66 12.21 17.14
CA ARG A 157 27.06 12.79 15.85
C ARG A 157 26.50 14.20 15.62
N LYS A 158 25.69 14.74 16.55
CA LYS A 158 25.01 16.04 16.45
C LYS A 158 24.12 16.15 15.21
N VAL A 159 23.55 15.03 14.77
CA VAL A 159 22.58 14.99 13.66
C VAL A 159 21.21 15.32 14.24
N ARG A 160 20.58 16.40 13.77
CA ARG A 160 19.20 16.69 14.13
C ARG A 160 18.27 15.71 13.42
N TYR A 161 17.41 15.05 14.18
CA TYR A 161 16.45 14.10 13.65
C TYR A 161 15.07 14.30 14.27
N ARG A 162 14.06 13.68 13.66
CA ARG A 162 12.75 13.45 14.26
C ARG A 162 12.24 12.06 13.87
N LEU A 163 11.50 11.43 14.77
CA LEU A 163 10.77 10.21 14.47
C LEU A 163 9.56 10.57 13.58
N GLU A 164 9.54 10.05 12.36
CA GLU A 164 8.54 10.40 11.35
C GLU A 164 7.38 9.40 11.31
N GLY A 165 7.68 8.12 11.50
CA GLY A 165 6.69 7.07 11.42
C GLY A 165 7.20 5.70 11.83
N PHE A 166 6.26 4.86 12.24
CA PHE A 166 6.45 3.48 12.64
C PHE A 166 5.63 2.58 11.71
N LEU A 167 6.32 1.76 10.92
CA LEU A 167 5.72 0.83 9.99
C LEU A 167 5.66 -0.54 10.65
N TRP A 168 4.45 -1.05 10.81
CA TRP A 168 4.16 -2.28 11.53
C TRP A 168 3.49 -3.29 10.61
N HIS A 169 4.11 -4.46 10.45
CA HIS A 169 3.52 -5.57 9.70
C HIS A 169 3.68 -6.88 10.45
N GLN A 170 2.61 -7.30 11.11
CA GLN A 170 2.56 -8.47 11.96
C GLN A 170 1.11 -8.84 12.23
N GLY A 171 0.84 -10.12 12.46
CA GLY A 171 -0.42 -10.60 13.01
C GLY A 171 -0.79 -11.99 12.52
N GLU A 172 -0.09 -12.49 11.50
CA GLU A 172 -0.35 -13.83 10.96
C GLU A 172 -0.11 -14.91 12.04
N ASN A 173 0.84 -14.71 12.94
CA ASN A 173 1.09 -15.68 14.00
C ASN A 173 0.04 -15.63 15.12
N ASP A 174 -0.42 -14.44 15.51
CA ASP A 174 -1.50 -14.29 16.51
C ASP A 174 -2.80 -14.96 16.06
N MET A 175 -3.03 -15.16 14.76
CA MET A 175 -4.22 -15.83 14.25
C MET A 175 -4.32 -17.31 14.68
N PHE A 176 -3.20 -17.93 15.09
CA PHE A 176 -3.16 -19.32 15.53
C PHE A 176 -3.34 -19.49 17.04
N GLU A 177 -3.27 -18.41 17.82
CA GLU A 177 -3.43 -18.44 19.27
C GLU A 177 -4.75 -17.76 19.65
N ASP A 178 -5.68 -18.51 20.24
CA ASP A 178 -7.05 -18.03 20.48
C ASP A 178 -7.10 -16.76 21.34
N ASP A 179 -6.33 -16.72 22.42
CA ASP A 179 -6.25 -15.56 23.31
C ASP A 179 -5.64 -14.34 22.62
N PHE A 180 -4.60 -14.53 21.80
CA PHE A 180 -3.95 -13.43 21.09
C PHE A 180 -4.85 -12.87 19.99
N ARG A 181 -5.49 -13.74 19.21
CA ARG A 181 -6.46 -13.37 18.18
C ARG A 181 -7.64 -12.60 18.78
N ALA A 182 -8.23 -13.10 19.87
CA ALA A 182 -9.38 -12.48 20.52
C ALA A 182 -9.05 -11.09 21.10
N ASN A 183 -7.79 -10.85 21.48
CA ASN A 183 -7.33 -9.60 22.09
C ASN A 183 -6.48 -8.73 21.16
N TYR A 184 -6.38 -9.05 19.87
CA TYR A 184 -5.41 -8.42 18.96
C TYR A 184 -5.55 -6.89 18.92
N GLY A 185 -6.77 -6.35 18.77
CA GLY A 185 -7.01 -4.91 18.75
C GLY A 185 -6.60 -4.21 20.06
N ARG A 186 -6.91 -4.83 21.22
CA ARG A 186 -6.50 -4.32 22.54
C ARG A 186 -4.98 -4.31 22.67
N ASN A 187 -4.33 -5.39 22.26
CA ASN A 187 -2.87 -5.54 22.32
C ASN A 187 -2.20 -4.52 21.39
N LEU A 188 -2.74 -4.32 20.19
CA LEU A 188 -2.24 -3.34 19.23
C LEU A 188 -2.37 -1.92 19.78
N LYS A 189 -3.53 -1.53 20.30
CA LYS A 189 -3.70 -0.22 20.95
C LYS A 189 -2.65 0.00 22.04
N ARG A 190 -2.48 -0.99 22.93
CA ARG A 190 -1.50 -0.91 24.02
C ARG A 190 -0.07 -0.78 23.49
N PHE A 191 0.27 -1.51 22.43
CA PHE A 191 1.55 -1.44 21.75
C PHE A 191 1.83 -0.03 21.20
N LEU A 192 0.89 0.60 20.50
CA LEU A 192 1.02 1.98 20.02
C LEU A 192 1.25 2.97 21.17
N ASP A 193 0.42 2.90 22.21
CA ASP A 193 0.50 3.77 23.39
C ASP A 193 1.86 3.65 24.11
N CYS A 194 2.37 2.43 24.27
CA CYS A 194 3.65 2.17 24.91
C CYS A 194 4.83 2.69 24.07
N TRP A 195 4.82 2.52 22.75
CA TRP A 195 5.87 3.08 21.89
C TRP A 195 5.93 4.61 21.96
N ARG A 196 4.78 5.29 21.93
CA ARG A 196 4.71 6.75 22.07
C ARG A 196 5.27 7.21 23.41
N ARG A 197 4.92 6.54 24.49
CA ARG A 197 5.45 6.81 25.83
C ARG A 197 6.96 6.57 25.89
N ASP A 198 7.42 5.40 25.46
CA ASP A 198 8.79 4.94 25.67
C ASP A 198 9.81 5.63 24.76
N LEU A 199 9.35 6.17 23.62
CA LEU A 199 10.12 7.03 22.71
C LEU A 199 9.87 8.53 22.93
N ALA A 200 9.04 8.90 23.91
CA ALA A 200 8.62 10.28 24.18
C ALA A 200 8.10 11.01 22.92
N ALA A 201 7.34 10.30 22.08
CA ALA A 201 6.83 10.77 20.80
C ALA A 201 5.30 10.63 20.76
N PRO A 202 4.53 11.53 21.43
CA PRO A 202 3.08 11.40 21.60
C PRO A 202 2.29 11.43 20.28
N GLU A 203 2.84 12.05 19.23
CA GLU A 203 2.23 12.12 17.89
C GLU A 203 2.92 11.18 16.89
N LEU A 204 3.67 10.17 17.37
CA LEU A 204 4.28 9.19 16.48
C LEU A 204 3.20 8.52 15.65
N ARG A 205 3.39 8.59 14.33
CA ARG A 205 2.47 8.01 13.35
C ARG A 205 2.75 6.53 13.17
N PHE A 206 1.70 5.73 13.11
CA PHE A 206 1.76 4.30 12.85
C PHE A 206 1.12 3.98 11.50
N TYR A 207 1.80 3.18 10.70
CA TYR A 207 1.28 2.64 9.46
C TYR A 207 1.17 1.12 9.63
N ILE A 208 -0.06 0.62 9.72
CA ILE A 208 -0.39 -0.77 10.04
C ILE A 208 -0.72 -1.50 8.75
N GLY A 209 0.16 -2.40 8.32
CA GLY A 209 -0.06 -3.21 7.12
C GLY A 209 -1.13 -4.27 7.33
N GLU A 210 -2.13 -4.29 6.45
CA GLU A 210 -3.07 -5.41 6.30
C GLU A 210 -2.32 -6.73 6.08
N LEU A 211 -2.79 -7.80 6.72
CA LEU A 211 -2.25 -9.14 6.49
C LEU A 211 -2.60 -9.66 5.09
N CYS A 212 -1.69 -10.40 4.47
CA CYS A 212 -1.88 -10.86 3.10
C CYS A 212 -2.97 -11.95 2.95
N THR A 213 -4.13 -11.58 2.40
CA THR A 213 -5.24 -12.52 2.15
C THR A 213 -5.04 -13.42 0.91
N LYS A 214 -3.95 -13.22 0.17
CA LYS A 214 -3.60 -13.96 -1.07
C LYS A 214 -2.63 -15.11 -0.87
N THR A 215 -2.13 -15.28 0.34
CA THR A 215 -1.28 -16.41 0.69
C THR A 215 -2.11 -17.65 0.98
N VAL A 216 -1.47 -18.82 1.10
CA VAL A 216 -2.16 -20.03 1.59
C VAL A 216 -2.82 -19.79 2.95
N TRP A 217 -2.19 -19.01 3.83
CA TRP A 217 -2.81 -18.60 5.10
C TRP A 217 -4.02 -17.69 4.89
N GLY A 218 -3.89 -16.72 3.99
CA GLY A 218 -4.97 -15.86 3.46
C GLY A 218 -6.23 -16.60 3.03
N MET A 219 -6.04 -17.78 2.46
CA MET A 219 -7.09 -18.59 1.86
C MET A 219 -7.64 -19.64 2.81
N ASP A 220 -6.79 -20.31 3.59
CA ASP A 220 -7.22 -21.38 4.50
C ASP A 220 -7.70 -20.85 5.86
N ASN A 221 -7.26 -19.64 6.26
CA ASN A 221 -7.54 -19.07 7.59
C ASN A 221 -8.37 -17.78 7.52
N ARG A 222 -9.32 -17.70 6.58
CA ARG A 222 -10.08 -16.47 6.27
C ARG A 222 -10.71 -15.82 7.50
N SER A 223 -11.43 -16.60 8.31
CA SER A 223 -12.10 -16.10 9.52
C SER A 223 -11.10 -15.61 10.58
N ARG A 224 -9.96 -16.30 10.71
CA ARG A 224 -8.90 -15.91 11.67
C ARG A 224 -8.22 -14.62 11.24
N MET A 225 -7.86 -14.50 9.97
CA MET A 225 -7.28 -13.27 9.42
C MET A 225 -8.26 -12.12 9.42
N HIS A 226 -9.55 -12.39 9.19
CA HIS A 226 -10.61 -11.39 9.34
C HIS A 226 -10.66 -10.83 10.77
N ALA A 227 -10.59 -11.68 11.79
CA ALA A 227 -10.56 -11.23 13.19
C ALA A 227 -9.36 -10.32 13.49
N ILE A 228 -8.16 -10.65 12.98
CA ILE A 228 -6.98 -9.78 13.12
C ILE A 228 -7.21 -8.44 12.39
N SER A 229 -7.73 -8.48 11.17
CA SER A 229 -8.02 -7.28 10.38
C SER A 229 -9.03 -6.35 11.06
N LEU A 230 -10.05 -6.90 11.74
CA LEU A 230 -10.99 -6.10 12.54
C LEU A 230 -10.26 -5.35 13.66
N GLY A 231 -9.38 -6.03 14.41
CA GLY A 231 -8.58 -5.40 15.46
C GLY A 231 -7.61 -4.34 14.92
N GLN A 232 -7.00 -4.57 13.75
CA GLN A 232 -6.16 -3.56 13.07
C GLN A 232 -6.98 -2.33 12.68
N LYS A 233 -8.16 -2.51 12.08
CA LYS A 233 -9.04 -1.41 11.65
C LYS A 233 -9.59 -0.63 12.83
N GLU A 234 -10.07 -1.31 13.88
CA GLU A 234 -10.59 -0.66 15.09
C GLU A 234 -9.57 0.31 15.70
N VAL A 235 -8.30 -0.10 15.82
CA VAL A 235 -7.25 0.76 16.35
C VAL A 235 -6.95 1.93 15.42
N CYS A 236 -6.86 1.68 14.11
CA CYS A 236 -6.59 2.74 13.12
C CYS A 236 -7.74 3.75 13.02
N ASP A 237 -8.99 3.33 13.16
CA ASP A 237 -10.16 4.21 13.11
C ASP A 237 -10.27 5.09 14.36
N ALA A 238 -9.83 4.57 15.52
CA ALA A 238 -9.88 5.28 16.79
C ALA A 238 -8.69 6.25 17.02
N ASP A 239 -7.57 6.05 16.33
CA ASP A 239 -6.33 6.80 16.54
C ASP A 239 -5.97 7.67 15.32
N PRO A 240 -6.01 9.02 15.43
CA PRO A 240 -5.78 9.93 14.31
C PRO A 240 -4.34 9.91 13.76
N PHE A 241 -3.41 9.27 14.47
CA PHE A 241 -2.04 9.08 14.05
C PHE A 241 -1.75 7.63 13.62
N ALA A 242 -2.75 6.74 13.58
CA ALA A 242 -2.62 5.40 13.02
C ALA A 242 -3.35 5.30 11.67
N GLN A 243 -2.79 4.55 10.73
CA GLN A 243 -3.38 4.35 9.42
C GLN A 243 -3.32 2.88 9.02
N TYR A 244 -4.46 2.32 8.63
CA TYR A 244 -4.55 0.98 8.03
C TYR A 244 -4.11 1.04 6.56
N ILE A 245 -3.17 0.18 6.18
CA ILE A 245 -2.61 0.13 4.83
C ILE A 245 -3.09 -1.17 4.15
N PRO A 246 -4.03 -1.09 3.19
CA PRO A 246 -4.47 -2.25 2.44
C PRO A 246 -3.32 -2.94 1.71
N THR A 247 -3.34 -4.27 1.68
CA THR A 247 -2.37 -5.10 0.95
C THR A 247 -3.05 -6.19 0.11
N SER A 248 -4.38 -6.17 0.02
CA SER A 248 -5.15 -7.14 -0.79
C SER A 248 -4.79 -7.15 -2.28
N HIS A 249 -4.21 -6.07 -2.81
CA HIS A 249 -3.70 -5.96 -4.18
C HIS A 249 -2.23 -6.38 -4.33
N VAL A 250 -1.47 -6.49 -3.24
CA VAL A 250 -0.03 -6.82 -3.24
C VAL A 250 0.19 -8.25 -3.75
N ALA A 251 1.14 -8.42 -4.65
CA ALA A 251 1.52 -9.70 -5.24
C ALA A 251 2.01 -10.70 -4.17
N VAL A 252 1.93 -11.98 -4.50
CA VAL A 252 2.42 -13.07 -3.64
C VAL A 252 3.33 -14.00 -4.43
N GLU A 253 4.25 -14.68 -3.74
CA GLU A 253 4.99 -15.78 -4.37
C GLU A 253 4.01 -16.89 -4.69
N ILE A 254 3.84 -17.17 -5.98
CA ILE A 254 3.25 -18.42 -6.43
C ILE A 254 4.33 -19.47 -6.21
N GLY A 255 4.15 -20.32 -5.20
CA GLY A 255 5.14 -21.33 -4.83
C GLY A 255 5.36 -22.36 -5.93
N ASN A 256 6.31 -23.26 -5.68
CA ASN A 256 6.61 -24.42 -6.54
C ASN A 256 5.36 -25.33 -6.68
N ASP A 257 5.45 -26.42 -7.44
CA ASP A 257 4.41 -27.39 -7.91
C ASP A 257 3.15 -27.70 -7.03
N THR A 258 3.07 -27.26 -5.77
CA THR A 258 1.99 -27.44 -4.80
C THR A 258 1.14 -26.18 -4.45
N GLY A 259 1.46 -24.99 -4.97
CA GLY A 259 0.58 -23.80 -4.86
C GLY A 259 1.17 -22.57 -4.15
N LEU A 260 0.29 -21.67 -3.67
CA LEU A 260 0.63 -20.36 -3.08
C LEU A 260 1.51 -20.46 -1.82
N HIS A 261 2.43 -19.51 -1.64
CA HIS A 261 3.27 -19.41 -0.44
C HIS A 261 2.56 -18.66 0.71
N TYR A 262 3.10 -18.72 1.93
CA TYR A 262 2.65 -17.94 3.11
C TYR A 262 3.32 -16.56 3.26
N HIS A 263 4.20 -16.18 2.32
CA HIS A 263 4.89 -14.88 2.31
C HIS A 263 4.70 -14.18 0.96
N TYR A 264 4.93 -12.87 0.94
CA TYR A 264 4.75 -12.02 -0.24
C TYR A 264 5.68 -12.34 -1.44
N GLY A 265 6.85 -12.97 -1.22
CA GLY A 265 7.88 -13.07 -2.26
C GLY A 265 8.48 -11.73 -2.65
N THR A 266 9.33 -11.69 -3.68
CA THR A 266 10.10 -10.47 -4.02
C THR A 266 9.21 -9.32 -4.48
N LEU A 267 8.27 -9.56 -5.40
CA LEU A 267 7.40 -8.50 -5.93
C LEU A 267 6.52 -7.93 -4.82
N GLY A 268 5.87 -8.78 -4.03
CA GLY A 268 4.99 -8.33 -2.98
C GLY A 268 5.70 -7.53 -1.89
N GLN A 269 6.97 -7.84 -1.57
CA GLN A 269 7.76 -7.04 -0.63
C GLN A 269 8.02 -5.61 -1.16
N LEU A 270 8.35 -5.49 -2.43
CA LEU A 270 8.58 -4.20 -3.09
C LEU A 270 7.29 -3.38 -3.17
N GLU A 271 6.18 -4.01 -3.52
CA GLU A 271 4.86 -3.39 -3.56
C GLU A 271 4.38 -2.97 -2.16
N HIS A 272 4.63 -3.79 -1.13
CA HIS A 272 4.28 -3.46 0.24
C HIS A 272 5.02 -2.21 0.73
N GLY A 273 6.31 -2.10 0.45
CA GLY A 273 7.09 -0.89 0.73
C GLY A 273 6.61 0.33 -0.04
N PHE A 274 6.19 0.16 -1.28
CA PHE A 274 5.59 1.22 -2.09
C PHE A 274 4.30 1.75 -1.46
N ASN A 275 3.42 0.87 -0.98
CA ASN A 275 2.17 1.26 -0.32
C ASN A 275 2.41 2.04 0.97
N TYR A 276 3.38 1.62 1.79
CA TYR A 276 3.76 2.39 2.97
C TYR A 276 4.28 3.78 2.61
N ALA A 277 5.08 3.88 1.55
CA ALA A 277 5.61 5.17 1.10
C ALA A 277 4.48 6.07 0.61
N ASP A 278 3.53 5.55 -0.17
CA ASP A 278 2.39 6.32 -0.65
C ASP A 278 1.49 6.79 0.51
N ALA A 279 1.25 5.96 1.53
CA ALA A 279 0.51 6.36 2.73
C ALA A 279 1.18 7.50 3.49
N TYR A 280 2.49 7.40 3.71
CA TYR A 280 3.27 8.46 4.34
C TYR A 280 3.32 9.72 3.47
N LEU A 281 3.55 9.60 2.15
CA LEU A 281 3.54 10.72 1.23
C LEU A 281 2.16 11.41 1.21
N GLY A 282 1.07 10.66 1.33
CA GLY A 282 -0.29 11.19 1.47
C GLY A 282 -0.43 12.02 2.74
N THR A 283 0.05 11.49 3.86
CA THR A 283 0.04 12.17 5.17
C THR A 283 0.74 13.53 5.13
N ILE A 284 1.83 13.66 4.36
CA ILE A 284 2.57 14.92 4.24
C ILE A 284 2.18 15.76 3.01
N GLY A 285 1.11 15.39 2.29
CA GLY A 285 0.62 16.11 1.10
C GLY A 285 1.61 16.08 -0.08
N LYS A 286 2.37 15.00 -0.24
CA LYS A 286 3.36 14.76 -1.29
C LYS A 286 3.05 13.57 -2.19
N LEU A 287 1.94 12.87 -1.96
CA LEU A 287 1.50 11.78 -2.84
C LEU A 287 1.20 12.34 -4.24
N PRO A 288 1.83 11.83 -5.31
CA PRO A 288 1.49 12.22 -6.67
C PRO A 288 0.04 11.84 -7.01
N GLY A 289 -0.72 12.82 -7.50
CA GLY A 289 -2.01 12.56 -8.13
C GLY A 289 -1.83 12.27 -9.61
N VAL A 290 -2.52 11.25 -10.13
CA VAL A 290 -2.65 11.01 -11.57
C VAL A 290 -4.12 11.16 -11.92
N GLU A 291 -4.50 12.33 -12.41
CA GLU A 291 -5.83 12.54 -12.98
C GLU A 291 -5.77 12.39 -14.50
N ARG A 292 -6.62 11.52 -15.03
CA ARG A 292 -6.74 11.27 -16.48
C ARG A 292 -8.16 11.61 -16.95
N PRO A 293 -8.61 12.88 -16.86
CA PRO A 293 -9.98 13.20 -17.22
C PRO A 293 -10.20 13.07 -18.73
N LEU A 294 -11.40 12.62 -19.13
CA LEU A 294 -11.90 12.80 -20.49
C LEU A 294 -12.16 14.29 -20.74
N LYS A 295 -11.15 15.01 -21.28
CA LYS A 295 -11.26 16.46 -21.59
C LYS A 295 -12.43 16.79 -22.52
N LYS A 296 -12.75 15.87 -23.43
CA LYS A 296 -13.93 15.91 -24.28
C LYS A 296 -14.63 14.57 -24.18
N TRP A 297 -15.93 14.61 -23.94
CA TRP A 297 -16.73 13.40 -23.94
C TRP A 297 -16.71 12.75 -25.34
N PRO A 298 -16.39 11.44 -25.46
CA PRO A 298 -16.12 10.83 -26.76
C PRO A 298 -17.37 10.50 -27.58
N TYR A 299 -18.55 10.56 -26.99
CA TYR A 299 -19.78 10.10 -27.63
C TYR A 299 -20.69 11.26 -28.03
N ALA A 300 -21.42 11.09 -29.14
CA ALA A 300 -22.46 12.04 -29.54
C ALA A 300 -23.66 11.95 -28.58
N GLY A 301 -24.37 13.06 -28.36
CA GLY A 301 -25.56 13.07 -27.51
C GLY A 301 -26.63 12.10 -28.01
N GLY A 302 -27.27 11.36 -27.09
CA GLY A 302 -28.27 10.35 -27.42
C GLY A 302 -27.71 9.07 -28.04
N ALA A 303 -26.38 8.95 -28.22
CA ALA A 303 -25.80 7.73 -28.78
C ALA A 303 -26.00 6.55 -27.82
N ARG A 304 -26.31 5.39 -28.40
CA ARG A 304 -26.41 4.11 -27.70
C ARG A 304 -25.00 3.57 -27.40
N VAL A 305 -24.65 3.43 -26.12
CA VAL A 305 -23.32 3.03 -25.65
C VAL A 305 -23.32 1.57 -25.25
N GLN A 306 -22.38 0.81 -25.82
CA GLN A 306 -22.13 -0.58 -25.43
C GLN A 306 -21.18 -0.61 -24.24
N LEU A 307 -21.69 -0.98 -23.07
CA LEU A 307 -20.95 -1.11 -21.83
C LEU A 307 -20.50 -2.56 -21.63
N PHE A 308 -19.17 -2.75 -21.58
CA PHE A 308 -18.54 -4.02 -21.27
C PHE A 308 -17.98 -4.00 -19.85
N VAL A 309 -18.28 -5.02 -19.06
CA VAL A 309 -17.77 -5.15 -17.70
C VAL A 309 -16.63 -6.16 -17.66
N LEU A 310 -15.48 -5.78 -17.13
CA LEU A 310 -14.36 -6.65 -16.84
C LEU A 310 -14.31 -6.91 -15.34
N ALA A 311 -14.41 -8.18 -14.93
CA ALA A 311 -14.36 -8.56 -13.53
C ALA A 311 -13.28 -9.62 -13.28
N GLY A 312 -12.67 -9.63 -12.10
CA GLY A 312 -11.65 -10.65 -11.84
C GLY A 312 -10.76 -10.52 -10.63
N HIS A 313 -9.86 -11.49 -10.54
CA HIS A 313 -8.77 -11.55 -9.56
C HIS A 313 -7.48 -10.92 -10.16
N ARG A 314 -6.30 -11.37 -9.70
CA ARG A 314 -4.99 -10.78 -10.02
C ARG A 314 -4.64 -10.70 -11.50
N ASN A 315 -5.06 -11.67 -12.31
CA ASN A 315 -4.84 -11.65 -13.75
C ASN A 315 -5.65 -10.54 -14.44
N MET A 316 -6.86 -10.27 -13.96
CA MET A 316 -7.67 -9.15 -14.46
C MET A 316 -7.10 -7.82 -13.99
N GLU A 317 -6.52 -7.75 -12.79
CA GLU A 317 -5.80 -6.55 -12.32
C GLU A 317 -4.57 -6.25 -13.17
N GLY A 318 -3.81 -7.28 -13.54
CA GLY A 318 -2.57 -7.16 -14.28
C GLY A 318 -1.32 -7.28 -13.41
N GLU A 319 -1.36 -8.07 -12.33
CA GLU A 319 -0.33 -8.18 -11.26
C GLU A 319 1.13 -8.31 -11.72
N ARG A 320 1.39 -8.68 -12.99
CA ARG A 320 2.76 -8.77 -13.54
C ARG A 320 2.88 -8.25 -14.97
N ALA A 321 1.91 -7.47 -15.42
CA ALA A 321 1.88 -6.88 -16.75
C ALA A 321 2.33 -5.42 -16.63
N PHE A 322 3.64 -5.19 -16.75
CA PHE A 322 4.23 -3.87 -16.55
C PHE A 322 4.16 -3.00 -17.81
N VAL A 323 3.81 -1.72 -17.64
CA VAL A 323 3.73 -0.74 -18.74
C VAL A 323 5.08 -0.57 -19.44
N GLY A 324 6.20 -0.76 -18.73
CA GLY A 324 7.53 -0.80 -19.32
C GLY A 324 7.67 -1.83 -20.44
N ASP A 325 7.11 -3.03 -20.25
CA ASP A 325 7.22 -4.13 -21.21
C ASP A 325 6.39 -3.86 -22.48
N LEU A 326 5.22 -3.22 -22.35
CA LEU A 326 4.40 -2.84 -23.51
C LEU A 326 5.16 -2.01 -24.54
N LYS A 327 6.04 -1.12 -24.07
CA LYS A 327 6.82 -0.23 -24.94
C LYS A 327 7.82 -1.02 -25.81
N THR A 328 8.21 -2.23 -25.38
CA THR A 328 9.14 -3.09 -26.13
C THR A 328 8.44 -3.95 -27.19
N ILE A 329 7.12 -4.16 -27.06
CA ILE A 329 6.33 -4.99 -27.97
C ILE A 329 5.81 -4.12 -29.13
N ARG A 330 6.44 -4.22 -30.32
CA ARG A 330 6.14 -3.38 -31.51
C ARG A 330 4.65 -3.20 -31.83
N ARG A 331 3.84 -4.27 -31.72
CA ARG A 331 2.40 -4.23 -32.03
C ARG A 331 1.52 -3.74 -30.86
N ALA A 332 2.05 -3.72 -29.64
CA ALA A 332 1.33 -3.36 -28.42
C ALA A 332 1.79 -2.04 -27.80
N ALA A 333 2.90 -1.44 -28.26
CA ALA A 333 3.42 -0.17 -27.76
C ALA A 333 2.40 0.99 -27.81
N ARG A 334 1.42 0.92 -28.72
CA ARG A 334 0.31 1.89 -28.77
C ARG A 334 -0.64 1.80 -27.57
N LEU A 335 -0.74 0.64 -26.92
CA LEU A 335 -1.62 0.40 -25.77
C LEU A 335 -1.12 1.09 -24.50
N ALA A 336 0.16 1.47 -24.44
CA ALA A 336 0.71 2.26 -23.35
C ALA A 336 0.25 3.73 -23.37
N ARG A 337 -0.63 4.12 -24.31
CA ARG A 337 -1.18 5.47 -24.45
C ARG A 337 -2.69 5.45 -24.28
N ASP A 338 -3.20 6.56 -23.75
CA ASP A 338 -4.64 6.77 -23.57
C ASP A 338 -5.38 6.72 -24.92
N ASP A 339 -6.40 5.88 -24.99
CA ASP A 339 -7.39 5.83 -26.05
C ASP A 339 -8.62 6.63 -25.64
N HIS A 340 -8.62 7.91 -26.02
CA HIS A 340 -9.70 8.85 -25.73
C HIS A 340 -11.04 8.52 -26.39
N ARG A 341 -11.13 7.47 -27.21
CA ARG A 341 -12.39 7.04 -27.85
C ARG A 341 -13.23 6.17 -26.92
N ILE A 342 -12.63 5.62 -25.86
CA ILE A 342 -13.26 4.65 -24.96
C ILE A 342 -13.30 5.27 -23.56
N ALA A 343 -14.51 5.46 -23.02
CA ALA A 343 -14.69 5.80 -21.62
C ALA A 343 -14.41 4.57 -20.77
N PHE A 344 -13.54 4.73 -19.78
CA PHE A 344 -13.08 3.69 -18.89
C PHE A 344 -13.29 4.10 -17.43
N ARG A 345 -13.85 3.20 -16.65
CA ARG A 345 -14.06 3.35 -15.20
C ARG A 345 -13.56 2.10 -14.51
N TYR A 346 -12.95 2.23 -13.33
CA TYR A 346 -12.42 1.08 -12.62
C TYR A 346 -12.50 1.19 -11.09
N ASP A 347 -12.60 0.05 -10.42
CA ASP A 347 -12.37 -0.16 -8.99
C ASP A 347 -11.50 -1.41 -8.83
N LEU A 348 -10.28 -1.22 -8.36
CA LEU A 348 -9.29 -2.26 -8.12
C LEU A 348 -9.17 -2.50 -6.62
N GLY A 349 -9.93 -3.45 -6.12
CA GLY A 349 -9.92 -3.91 -4.72
C GLY A 349 -10.42 -2.90 -3.70
N GLY A 350 -11.03 -1.77 -4.12
CA GLY A 350 -11.31 -0.61 -3.27
C GLY A 350 -10.07 0.19 -2.88
N VAL A 351 -8.90 -0.13 -3.42
CA VAL A 351 -7.63 0.55 -3.10
C VAL A 351 -7.33 1.62 -4.14
N LEU A 352 -7.55 1.31 -5.43
CA LEU A 352 -7.39 2.24 -6.54
C LEU A 352 -8.66 2.23 -7.38
N ALA A 353 -9.38 3.36 -7.39
CA ALA A 353 -10.61 3.51 -8.13
C ALA A 353 -10.66 4.84 -8.88
N SER A 354 -11.26 4.85 -10.06
CA SER A 354 -11.45 6.07 -10.83
C SER A 354 -12.54 6.93 -10.20
N LYS A 355 -12.30 8.24 -10.11
CA LYS A 355 -13.29 9.20 -9.57
C LYS A 355 -14.41 9.50 -10.56
N ALA A 356 -14.13 9.33 -11.84
CA ALA A 356 -15.05 9.55 -12.95
C ALA A 356 -14.67 8.62 -14.13
N TRP A 357 -15.31 8.82 -15.28
CA TRP A 357 -14.86 8.22 -16.53
C TRP A 357 -13.56 8.87 -17.03
N GLU A 358 -12.59 8.03 -17.32
CA GLU A 358 -11.25 8.36 -17.81
C GLU A 358 -11.07 7.77 -19.22
N PRO A 359 -10.09 8.18 -20.03
CA PRO A 359 -9.78 7.47 -21.27
C PRO A 359 -9.18 6.09 -20.94
N LEU A 360 -9.49 5.09 -21.76
CA LEU A 360 -8.89 3.77 -21.61
C LEU A 360 -7.37 3.87 -21.75
N GLY A 361 -6.63 3.41 -20.75
CA GLY A 361 -5.17 3.37 -20.74
C GLY A 361 -4.68 2.80 -19.41
N PRO A 362 -3.36 2.59 -19.24
CA PRO A 362 -2.82 1.90 -18.08
C PRO A 362 -3.30 2.48 -16.75
N ALA A 363 -3.93 1.65 -15.91
CA ALA A 363 -4.54 2.06 -14.65
C ALA A 363 -4.30 1.06 -13.51
N GLY A 364 -3.36 0.14 -13.67
CA GLY A 364 -2.99 -0.80 -12.62
C GLY A 364 -2.04 -0.17 -11.60
N PHE A 365 -1.91 -0.85 -10.46
CA PHE A 365 -0.94 -0.51 -9.43
C PHE A 365 0.49 -0.58 -9.97
N TYR A 366 1.42 0.21 -9.42
CA TYR A 366 2.87 0.06 -9.69
C TYR A 366 3.26 0.07 -11.17
N GLU A 367 2.60 0.89 -11.99
CA GLU A 367 2.77 0.90 -13.45
C GLU A 367 2.39 -0.43 -14.15
N THR A 368 1.33 -1.09 -13.68
CA THR A 368 0.76 -2.28 -14.34
C THR A 368 -0.48 -1.95 -15.16
N PHE A 369 -0.95 -2.93 -15.95
CA PHE A 369 -2.18 -2.86 -16.72
C PHE A 369 -2.81 -4.23 -16.88
N GLY A 370 -4.13 -4.30 -17.05
CA GLY A 370 -4.83 -5.56 -17.28
C GLY A 370 -5.24 -5.76 -18.75
N PRO A 371 -6.06 -6.78 -19.02
CA PRO A 371 -6.53 -7.09 -20.37
C PRO A 371 -7.45 -6.02 -20.96
N GLU A 372 -7.92 -5.03 -20.18
CA GLU A 372 -8.75 -3.93 -20.65
C GLU A 372 -8.16 -3.21 -21.87
N LEU A 373 -6.84 -3.10 -21.96
CA LEU A 373 -6.19 -2.36 -23.03
C LEU A 373 -6.30 -3.08 -24.37
N SER A 374 -5.94 -4.37 -24.40
CA SER A 374 -6.01 -5.18 -25.62
C SER A 374 -7.47 -5.47 -26.00
N PHE A 375 -8.33 -5.70 -25.00
CA PHE A 375 -9.77 -5.88 -25.15
C PHE A 375 -10.42 -4.65 -25.79
N GLY A 376 -10.27 -3.47 -25.18
CA GLY A 376 -10.85 -2.22 -25.68
C GLY A 376 -10.29 -1.82 -27.05
N SER A 377 -8.98 -1.99 -27.26
CA SER A 377 -8.36 -1.72 -28.58
C SER A 377 -8.95 -2.61 -29.69
N ARG A 378 -9.22 -3.89 -29.38
CA ARG A 378 -9.83 -4.83 -30.32
C ARG A 378 -11.27 -4.45 -30.63
N LEU A 379 -12.07 -4.14 -29.60
CA LEU A 379 -13.47 -3.73 -29.73
C LEU A 379 -13.61 -2.44 -30.54
N ALA A 380 -12.86 -1.39 -30.19
CA ALA A 380 -12.92 -0.09 -30.88
C ALA A 380 -12.39 -0.12 -32.33
N THR A 381 -11.78 -1.23 -32.77
CA THR A 381 -11.41 -1.45 -34.18
C THR A 381 -12.51 -2.18 -34.96
N LYS A 382 -13.38 -2.92 -34.28
CA LYS A 382 -14.37 -3.82 -34.90
C LYS A 382 -15.80 -3.32 -34.78
N LEU A 383 -16.12 -2.65 -33.68
CA LEU A 383 -17.43 -2.09 -33.40
C LEU A 383 -17.51 -0.66 -33.94
N ARG A 384 -18.68 -0.31 -34.45
CA ARG A 384 -19.01 1.06 -34.89
C ARG A 384 -19.73 1.86 -33.82
N SER A 385 -20.40 1.19 -32.89
CA SER A 385 -21.07 1.80 -31.75
C SER A 385 -20.05 2.32 -30.73
N PRO A 386 -20.38 3.39 -29.98
CA PRO A 386 -19.63 3.80 -28.79
C PRO A 386 -19.39 2.64 -27.82
N VAL A 387 -18.14 2.50 -27.36
CA VAL A 387 -17.73 1.45 -26.42
C VAL A 387 -17.28 2.10 -25.11
N ALA A 388 -17.86 1.67 -23.99
CA ALA A 388 -17.41 1.98 -22.64
C ALA A 388 -16.97 0.69 -21.91
N ILE A 389 -16.01 0.82 -21.00
CA ILE A 389 -15.49 -0.31 -20.22
C ILE A 389 -15.56 0.04 -18.73
N ALA A 390 -16.15 -0.84 -17.93
CA ALA A 390 -16.11 -0.76 -16.48
C ALA A 390 -15.32 -1.97 -15.94
N LYS A 391 -14.30 -1.74 -15.12
CA LYS A 391 -13.45 -2.81 -14.55
C LYS A 391 -13.60 -2.88 -13.04
N PHE A 392 -13.98 -4.03 -12.50
CA PHE A 392 -14.08 -4.25 -11.07
C PHE A 392 -13.29 -5.49 -10.67
N THR A 393 -12.24 -5.35 -9.88
CA THR A 393 -11.39 -6.47 -9.51
C THR A 393 -11.13 -6.53 -8.03
N HIS A 394 -10.74 -7.71 -7.55
CA HIS A 394 -10.18 -7.87 -6.21
C HIS A 394 -9.22 -9.07 -6.19
N SER A 395 -7.92 -8.79 -6.27
CA SER A 395 -6.85 -9.80 -6.33
C SER A 395 -6.89 -10.85 -5.22
N GLY A 396 -7.30 -10.47 -4.01
CA GLY A 396 -7.38 -11.36 -2.86
C GLY A 396 -8.69 -12.10 -2.64
N SER A 397 -9.58 -12.13 -3.64
CA SER A 397 -10.89 -12.76 -3.50
C SER A 397 -10.96 -14.18 -4.07
N GLN A 398 -11.97 -14.94 -3.65
CA GLN A 398 -12.33 -16.29 -4.11
C GLN A 398 -13.76 -16.25 -4.65
N ILE A 399 -14.22 -17.27 -5.37
CA ILE A 399 -15.55 -17.22 -6.02
C ILE A 399 -16.70 -16.99 -5.03
N ILE A 400 -16.60 -17.49 -3.80
CA ILE A 400 -17.60 -17.28 -2.74
C ILE A 400 -17.77 -15.80 -2.39
N ASP A 401 -16.73 -14.98 -2.56
CA ASP A 401 -16.78 -13.54 -2.31
C ASP A 401 -17.70 -12.83 -3.31
N TRP A 402 -17.95 -13.44 -4.46
CA TRP A 402 -18.72 -12.85 -5.56
C TRP A 402 -20.15 -13.37 -5.64
N THR A 403 -20.59 -14.20 -4.67
CA THR A 403 -21.97 -14.65 -4.58
C THR A 403 -22.79 -13.76 -3.63
N PRO A 404 -24.13 -13.73 -3.75
CA PRO A 404 -24.99 -12.98 -2.84
C PRO A 404 -24.82 -13.35 -1.36
N GLU A 405 -24.51 -14.62 -1.07
CA GLU A 405 -24.28 -15.14 0.28
C GLU A 405 -22.97 -14.63 0.89
N GLY A 406 -21.96 -14.38 0.04
CA GLY A 406 -20.64 -13.92 0.47
C GLY A 406 -19.81 -15.00 1.17
N SER A 407 -18.81 -14.56 1.92
CA SER A 407 -17.90 -15.44 2.66
C SER A 407 -18.01 -15.25 4.17
N GLU A 408 -17.42 -16.18 4.93
CA GLU A 408 -17.26 -16.11 6.38
C GLU A 408 -16.48 -14.89 6.87
N ALA A 409 -15.80 -14.18 5.97
CA ALA A 409 -15.18 -12.89 6.22
C ALA A 409 -15.99 -11.80 5.50
N GLU A 410 -16.93 -11.17 6.21
CA GLU A 410 -17.91 -10.25 5.60
C GLU A 410 -17.27 -9.10 4.81
N ASN A 411 -16.12 -8.61 5.27
CA ASN A 411 -15.39 -7.54 4.57
C ASN A 411 -14.78 -7.97 3.23
N ARG A 412 -14.77 -9.28 2.93
CA ARG A 412 -14.36 -9.86 1.65
C ARG A 412 -15.54 -10.13 0.73
N SER A 413 -16.78 -9.93 1.16
CA SER A 413 -17.97 -10.12 0.31
C SER A 413 -18.08 -8.95 -0.69
N LEU A 414 -18.02 -9.28 -1.99
CA LEU A 414 -17.89 -8.33 -3.10
C LEU A 414 -19.15 -8.24 -3.96
N HIS A 415 -20.04 -9.24 -3.95
CA HIS A 415 -21.19 -9.27 -4.86
C HIS A 415 -21.99 -7.96 -4.87
N GLN A 416 -22.39 -7.46 -3.69
CA GLN A 416 -23.16 -6.23 -3.58
C GLN A 416 -22.37 -5.01 -4.07
N ARG A 417 -21.07 -4.94 -3.78
CA ARG A 417 -20.17 -3.86 -4.24
C ARG A 417 -20.01 -3.89 -5.76
N PHE A 418 -19.86 -5.07 -6.34
CA PHE A 418 -19.76 -5.28 -7.78
C PHE A 418 -21.05 -4.84 -8.50
N VAL A 419 -22.22 -5.29 -8.01
CA VAL A 419 -23.53 -4.90 -8.57
C VAL A 419 -23.74 -3.39 -8.46
N ALA A 420 -23.39 -2.78 -7.33
CA ALA A 420 -23.47 -1.33 -7.14
C ALA A 420 -22.57 -0.59 -8.12
N PHE A 421 -21.32 -1.02 -8.29
CA PHE A 421 -20.37 -0.42 -9.22
C PHE A 421 -20.87 -0.47 -10.68
N VAL A 422 -21.39 -1.62 -11.13
CA VAL A 422 -21.94 -1.75 -12.49
C VAL A 422 -23.19 -0.88 -12.66
N SER A 423 -24.09 -0.88 -11.68
CA SER A 423 -25.29 -0.04 -11.70
C SER A 423 -24.95 1.46 -11.73
N ASP A 424 -23.93 1.87 -10.98
CA ASP A 424 -23.42 3.25 -10.98
C ASP A 424 -22.78 3.63 -12.31
N ALA A 425 -22.11 2.70 -12.98
CA ALA A 425 -21.56 2.93 -14.31
C ALA A 425 -22.68 3.16 -15.34
N VAL A 426 -23.74 2.34 -15.31
CA VAL A 426 -24.92 2.51 -16.17
C VAL A 426 -25.58 3.85 -15.90
N ARG A 427 -25.92 4.16 -14.64
CA ARG A 427 -26.59 5.41 -14.27
C ARG A 427 -25.80 6.65 -14.66
N ASP A 428 -24.47 6.64 -14.50
CA ASP A 428 -23.65 7.80 -14.87
C ASP A 428 -23.55 7.99 -16.40
N LEU A 429 -23.64 6.92 -17.21
CA LEU A 429 -23.76 7.05 -18.67
C LEU A 429 -25.15 7.58 -19.07
N GLU A 430 -26.23 7.10 -18.45
CA GLU A 430 -27.59 7.58 -18.66
C GLU A 430 -27.74 9.06 -18.28
N ALA A 431 -27.15 9.48 -17.16
CA ALA A 431 -27.11 10.87 -16.73
C ALA A 431 -26.35 11.79 -17.70
N LYS A 432 -25.45 11.23 -18.54
CA LYS A 432 -24.79 11.93 -19.64
C LYS A 432 -25.59 11.92 -20.95
N GLY A 433 -26.82 11.39 -20.93
CA GLY A 433 -27.77 11.42 -22.04
C GLY A 433 -27.60 10.26 -23.03
N HIS A 434 -27.17 9.09 -22.55
CA HIS A 434 -26.99 7.89 -23.38
C HIS A 434 -28.01 6.80 -23.06
N GLU A 435 -28.45 6.07 -24.08
CA GLU A 435 -29.01 4.73 -23.91
C GLU A 435 -27.83 3.75 -23.69
N VAL A 436 -27.94 2.83 -22.73
CA VAL A 436 -26.84 1.92 -22.37
C VAL A 436 -27.23 0.48 -22.64
N ASP A 437 -26.46 -0.20 -23.49
CA ASP A 437 -26.51 -1.65 -23.65
C ASP A 437 -25.45 -2.29 -22.76
N LEU A 438 -25.87 -3.01 -21.73
CA LEU A 438 -24.97 -3.84 -20.93
C LEU A 438 -24.70 -5.15 -21.67
N GLU A 439 -23.62 -5.19 -22.45
CA GLU A 439 -23.31 -6.30 -23.38
C GLU A 439 -22.88 -7.58 -22.65
N GLY A 440 -22.25 -7.46 -21.49
CA GLY A 440 -21.88 -8.62 -20.68
C GLY A 440 -20.78 -8.37 -19.67
N VAL A 441 -20.58 -9.38 -18.83
CA VAL A 441 -19.53 -9.46 -17.82
C VAL A 441 -18.49 -10.48 -18.26
N PHE A 442 -17.26 -10.03 -18.49
CA PHE A 442 -16.11 -10.83 -18.86
C PHE A 442 -15.28 -11.05 -17.60
N TYR A 443 -15.36 -12.27 -17.07
CA TYR A 443 -14.83 -12.58 -15.76
C TYR A 443 -13.67 -13.58 -15.85
N HIS A 444 -12.51 -13.19 -15.32
CA HIS A 444 -11.41 -14.11 -15.00
C HIS A 444 -11.35 -14.43 -13.50
N LEU A 445 -11.72 -15.66 -13.12
CA LEU A 445 -11.80 -16.17 -11.73
C LEU A 445 -11.06 -17.50 -11.56
N SER A 446 -11.24 -18.15 -10.40
CA SER A 446 -10.81 -19.52 -10.08
C SER A 446 -9.35 -19.75 -9.70
N GLU A 447 -8.48 -18.78 -9.88
CA GLU A 447 -7.06 -18.94 -9.54
C GLU A 447 -6.82 -19.13 -8.04
N ASN A 448 -7.48 -18.32 -7.22
CA ASN A 448 -7.40 -18.43 -5.77
C ASN A 448 -8.24 -19.59 -5.22
N ASP A 449 -9.24 -20.04 -5.99
CA ASP A 449 -10.11 -21.15 -5.59
C ASP A 449 -9.35 -22.48 -5.57
N MET A 450 -8.31 -22.63 -6.41
CA MET A 450 -7.41 -23.79 -6.40
C MET A 450 -6.66 -24.00 -5.07
N ALA A 451 -6.51 -22.93 -4.28
CA ALA A 451 -5.84 -22.95 -2.99
C ALA A 451 -6.81 -22.78 -1.81
N TYR A 452 -8.12 -22.80 -2.06
CA TYR A 452 -9.14 -22.74 -1.02
C TYR A 452 -9.54 -24.16 -0.58
N LEU A 453 -9.37 -24.48 0.71
CA LEU A 453 -9.61 -25.84 1.23
C LEU A 453 -10.93 -26.51 0.76
N PRO A 454 -12.09 -25.84 0.73
CA PRO A 454 -13.33 -26.46 0.22
C PRO A 454 -13.29 -26.91 -1.25
N TYR A 455 -12.40 -26.33 -2.08
CA TYR A 455 -12.26 -26.66 -3.51
C TYR A 455 -10.94 -27.37 -3.84
N ARG A 456 -9.94 -27.35 -2.95
CA ARG A 456 -8.67 -28.07 -3.07
C ARG A 456 -8.92 -29.58 -2.85
N ARG A 457 -9.24 -30.31 -3.92
CA ARG A 457 -9.40 -31.77 -3.92
C ARG A 457 -8.23 -32.47 -4.58
#